data_AF-A0A812LBR1-F1
#
_entry.id   AF-A0A812LBR1-F1
#
_cell.length_a   1.000
_cell.length_b   1.000
_cell.length_c   1.000
_cell.angle_alpha   90.00
_cell.angle_beta   90.00
_cell.angle_gamma   90.00
#
_symmetry.space_group_name_H-M   'P 1'
#
loop_
_entity.id
_entity.type
_entity.pdbx_description
1 polymer ?
#
loop_
_entity_poly.entity_id
_entity_poly.type
_entity_poly.pdbx_seq_one_letter_code
_entity_poly.pdbx_strand_id
1 'polypeptide(L)'
;MCVESAMNTDIALFVYGTLKRGFANYSRYLGVAESNTKAAYVADGQTLERFPMVVRPPNAATNSSGAPQLLDEAGNGTRVKGEVYMIDDDTLQAMDLLEGVHRGRYRRQTVQVQVQMENGDFRRSCESSVGSC
;
A
#
# COMPACT_ATOMS: atom_id res chain seq x y z
N MET A 1 -31.67 -17.36 -1.64
CA MET A 1 -30.49 -17.36 -0.75
C MET A 1 -29.59 -16.24 -1.22
N CYS A 2 -29.63 -15.10 -0.54
CA CYS A 2 -28.66 -14.03 -0.77
C CYS A 2 -27.46 -14.36 0.12
N VAL A 3 -26.39 -14.89 -0.47
CA VAL A 3 -25.09 -14.86 0.20
C VAL A 3 -24.56 -13.45 0.04
N GLU A 4 -24.74 -12.62 1.07
CA GLU A 4 -23.84 -11.49 1.31
C GLU A 4 -22.45 -12.10 1.54
N SER A 5 -21.68 -12.23 0.46
CA SER A 5 -20.26 -12.51 0.58
C SER A 5 -19.61 -11.27 1.17
N ALA A 6 -19.43 -11.25 2.49
CA ALA A 6 -18.61 -10.25 3.13
C ALA A 6 -17.22 -10.31 2.47
N MET A 7 -16.80 -9.21 1.87
CA MET A 7 -15.48 -9.09 1.25
C MET A 7 -14.44 -9.25 2.37
N ASN A 8 -13.57 -10.26 2.26
CA ASN A 8 -12.55 -10.53 3.28
C ASN A 8 -11.34 -9.61 3.07
N THR A 9 -11.57 -8.30 3.12
CA THR A 9 -10.53 -7.29 2.98
C THR A 9 -10.05 -6.87 4.37
N ASP A 10 -9.28 -7.74 5.03
CA ASP A 10 -8.79 -7.51 6.40
C ASP A 10 -7.39 -6.89 6.44
N ILE A 11 -6.74 -6.72 5.29
CA ILE A 11 -5.38 -6.17 5.21
C ILE A 11 -5.43 -4.70 4.84
N ALA A 12 -4.85 -3.83 5.68
CA ALA A 12 -4.64 -2.44 5.35
C ALA A 12 -3.32 -2.25 4.57
N LEU A 13 -3.43 -1.86 3.30
CA LEU A 13 -2.30 -1.53 2.44
C LEU A 13 -2.15 -0.01 2.32
N PHE A 14 -0.97 0.52 2.66
CA PHE A 14 -0.61 1.91 2.42
C PHE A 14 0.25 2.02 1.16
N VAL A 15 -0.17 2.85 0.19
CA VAL A 15 0.57 3.10 -1.05
C VAL A 15 0.98 4.57 -1.16
N TYR A 16 2.24 4.83 -1.49
CA TYR A 16 2.81 6.18 -1.59
C TYR A 16 3.29 6.54 -3.00
N GLY A 17 3.35 5.57 -3.91
CA GLY A 17 3.99 5.70 -5.22
C GLY A 17 3.03 5.48 -6.40
N THR A 18 3.49 4.76 -7.40
CA THR A 18 2.77 4.57 -8.68
C THR A 18 1.44 3.81 -8.58
N LEU A 19 1.16 3.19 -7.44
CA LEU A 19 -0.11 2.51 -7.14
C LEU A 19 -1.20 3.45 -6.62
N LYS A 20 -0.89 4.72 -6.35
CA LYS A 20 -1.87 5.74 -5.98
C LYS A 20 -2.82 6.07 -7.14
N ARG A 21 -4.02 6.54 -6.82
CA ARG A 21 -4.98 7.05 -7.81
C ARG A 21 -4.34 8.13 -8.69
N GLY A 22 -4.65 8.06 -10.00
CA GLY A 22 -4.07 8.96 -11.01
C GLY A 22 -2.69 8.55 -11.53
N PHE A 23 -2.07 7.49 -11.00
CA PHE A 23 -0.80 6.96 -11.49
C PHE A 23 -0.97 5.65 -12.28
N ALA A 24 0.06 5.31 -13.07
CA ALA A 24 -0.02 4.26 -14.09
C ALA A 24 -0.26 2.84 -13.54
N ASN A 25 0.25 2.52 -12.34
CA ASN A 25 0.08 1.17 -11.77
C ASN A 25 -1.26 1.01 -11.06
N TYR A 26 -1.91 2.10 -10.63
CA TYR A 26 -3.27 2.03 -10.09
C TYR A 26 -4.23 1.40 -11.10
N SER A 27 -4.36 1.99 -12.30
CA SER A 27 -5.36 1.55 -13.29
C SER A 27 -5.14 0.13 -13.81
N ARG A 28 -3.92 -0.40 -13.69
CA ARG A 28 -3.55 -1.75 -14.14
C ARG A 28 -3.70 -2.82 -13.06
N TYR A 29 -3.67 -2.43 -11.79
CA TYR A 29 -3.59 -3.38 -10.67
C TYR A 29 -4.61 -3.04 -9.58
N LEU A 30 -4.35 -2.00 -8.78
CA LEU A 30 -5.19 -1.70 -7.61
C LEU A 30 -6.62 -1.28 -7.99
N GLY A 31 -6.79 -0.51 -9.06
CA GLY A 31 -8.10 -0.15 -9.60
C GLY A 31 -8.84 -1.35 -10.21
N VAL A 32 -8.11 -2.35 -10.74
CA VAL A 32 -8.70 -3.62 -11.19
C VAL A 32 -9.18 -4.42 -9.98
N ALA A 33 -8.40 -4.49 -8.90
CA ALA A 33 -8.81 -5.12 -7.65
C ALA A 33 -10.05 -4.43 -7.05
N GLU A 34 -10.10 -3.10 -7.03
CA GLU A 34 -11.29 -2.34 -6.60
C GLU A 34 -12.53 -2.68 -7.46
N SER A 35 -12.38 -2.72 -8.78
CA SER A 35 -13.50 -3.07 -9.68
C SER A 35 -14.03 -4.49 -9.47
N ASN A 36 -13.19 -5.41 -8.97
CA ASN A 36 -13.54 -6.78 -8.64
C ASN A 36 -13.92 -6.96 -7.16
N THR A 37 -14.11 -5.86 -6.41
CA THR A 37 -14.44 -5.87 -4.97
C THR A 37 -13.40 -6.58 -4.09
N LYS A 38 -12.15 -6.66 -4.56
CA LYS A 38 -11.01 -7.23 -3.82
C LYS A 38 -10.15 -6.18 -3.11
N ALA A 39 -10.38 -4.91 -3.43
CA ALA A 39 -9.79 -3.77 -2.75
C ALA A 39 -10.86 -2.69 -2.51
N ALA A 40 -10.68 -1.89 -1.48
CA ALA A 40 -11.51 -0.73 -1.20
C ALA A 40 -10.65 0.40 -0.65
N TYR A 41 -10.68 1.56 -1.30
CA TYR A 41 -10.09 2.77 -0.73
C TYR A 41 -10.74 3.13 0.60
N VAL A 42 -9.90 3.49 1.58
CA VAL A 42 -10.31 3.87 2.93
C VAL A 42 -10.17 5.38 3.12
N ALA A 43 -8.96 5.89 2.96
CA ALA A 43 -8.64 7.28 3.25
C ALA A 43 -7.27 7.68 2.71
N ASP A 44 -7.04 8.99 2.62
CA ASP A 44 -5.71 9.55 2.52
C ASP A 44 -5.00 9.40 3.87
N GLY A 45 -3.71 9.10 3.82
CA GLY A 45 -2.90 8.84 4.99
C GLY A 45 -1.53 9.49 4.94
N GLN A 46 -0.92 9.63 6.10
CA GLN A 46 0.47 10.03 6.25
C GLN A 46 1.18 9.15 7.29
N THR A 47 2.40 8.71 6.99
CA THR A 47 3.20 7.94 7.95
C THR A 47 3.46 8.76 9.22
N LEU A 48 3.41 8.11 10.39
CA LEU A 48 3.78 8.75 11.65
C LEU A 48 5.30 8.98 11.73
N GLU A 49 6.05 7.94 11.36
CA GLU A 49 7.50 7.98 11.20
C GLU A 49 7.90 8.74 9.94
N ARG A 50 9.13 9.27 9.95
CA ARG A 50 9.74 9.89 8.77
C ARG A 50 10.56 8.85 8.01
N PHE A 51 10.55 8.97 6.70
CA PHE A 51 11.36 8.14 5.82
C PHE A 51 12.00 9.00 4.71
N PRO A 52 13.26 8.72 4.31
CA PRO A 52 13.84 9.33 3.12
C PRO A 52 13.18 8.75 1.87
N MET A 53 12.75 9.63 0.96
CA MET A 53 12.25 9.24 -0.36
C MET A 53 13.19 9.76 -1.43
N VAL A 54 13.57 8.89 -2.36
CA VAL A 54 14.46 9.22 -3.48
C VAL A 54 13.73 8.98 -4.78
N VAL A 55 13.83 9.94 -5.70
CA VAL A 55 13.39 9.80 -7.08
C VAL A 55 14.63 9.90 -7.96
N ARG A 56 15.01 8.79 -8.59
CA ARG A 56 16.08 8.78 -9.59
C ARG A 56 15.45 8.97 -10.97
N PRO A 57 15.98 9.85 -11.84
CA PRO A 57 15.44 9.98 -13.19
C PRO A 57 15.45 8.64 -13.93
N PRO A 58 14.54 8.43 -14.89
CA PRO A 58 14.55 7.24 -15.72
C PRO A 58 15.89 7.07 -16.42
N ASN A 59 16.44 5.86 -16.37
CA ASN A 59 17.73 5.55 -17.01
C ASN A 59 17.72 4.09 -17.47
N ALA A 60 17.82 3.89 -18.78
CA ALA A 60 17.78 2.57 -19.40
C ALA A 60 19.00 1.71 -19.04
N ALA A 61 20.18 2.31 -18.84
CA ALA A 61 21.40 1.59 -18.47
C ALA A 61 21.34 1.03 -17.02
N THR A 62 20.59 1.70 -16.13
CA THR A 62 20.42 1.24 -14.74
C THR A 62 19.04 0.64 -14.47
N ASN A 63 18.22 0.48 -15.51
CA ASN A 63 16.81 0.07 -15.43
C ASN A 63 16.00 0.87 -14.37
N SER A 64 16.30 2.17 -14.24
CA SER A 64 15.58 3.09 -13.35
C SER A 64 14.30 3.54 -14.04
N SER A 65 13.17 3.39 -13.34
CA SER A 65 11.85 3.74 -13.88
C SER A 65 11.41 5.18 -13.60
N GLY A 66 12.16 5.96 -12.83
CA GLY A 66 11.64 7.24 -12.32
C GLY A 66 10.68 7.09 -11.13
N ALA A 67 10.40 5.87 -10.68
CA ALA A 67 9.47 5.64 -9.58
C ALA A 67 10.07 6.10 -8.23
N PRO A 68 9.25 6.65 -7.33
CA PRO A 68 9.69 7.01 -5.98
C PRO A 68 10.09 5.75 -5.20
N GLN A 69 11.27 5.78 -4.61
CA GLN A 69 11.79 4.74 -3.74
C GLN A 69 11.82 5.24 -2.31
N LEU A 70 11.23 4.48 -1.40
CA LEU A 70 11.28 4.78 0.02
C LEU A 70 12.40 3.97 0.68
N LEU A 71 13.30 4.66 1.36
CA LEU A 71 14.42 4.02 2.05
C LEU A 71 14.00 3.62 3.47
N ASP A 72 14.45 2.45 3.88
CA ASP A 72 14.20 1.88 5.21
C ASP A 72 15.12 2.50 6.26
N GLU A 73 14.94 3.79 6.49
CA GLU A 73 15.69 4.59 7.46
C GLU A 73 14.71 5.43 8.28
N ALA A 74 13.98 4.75 9.18
CA ALA A 74 12.99 5.38 10.04
C ALA A 74 13.60 6.53 10.87
N GLY A 75 12.83 7.61 11.04
CA GLY A 75 13.23 8.82 11.76
C GLY A 75 13.91 9.88 10.89
N ASN A 76 14.40 9.53 9.70
CA ASN A 76 15.05 10.43 8.74
C ASN A 76 14.10 10.86 7.61
N GLY A 77 14.40 11.97 6.92
CA GLY A 77 13.60 12.42 5.78
C GLY A 77 12.28 13.09 6.20
N THR A 78 11.16 12.70 5.59
CA THR A 78 9.86 13.35 5.79
C THR A 78 8.74 12.34 6.05
N ARG A 79 7.62 12.81 6.61
CA ARG A 79 6.41 11.98 6.73
C ARG A 79 5.78 11.81 5.36
N VAL A 80 5.60 10.57 4.93
CA VAL A 80 5.18 10.24 3.57
C VAL A 80 3.67 10.23 3.47
N LYS A 81 3.14 10.96 2.49
CA LYS A 81 1.71 10.96 2.17
C LYS A 81 1.39 9.85 1.19
N GLY A 82 0.25 9.22 1.37
CA GLY A 82 -0.22 8.13 0.53
C GLY A 82 -1.70 7.87 0.71
N GLU A 83 -2.14 6.73 0.20
CA GLU A 83 -3.53 6.28 0.26
C GLU A 83 -3.58 4.94 0.98
N VAL A 84 -4.64 4.70 1.74
CA VAL A 84 -4.90 3.44 2.45
C VAL A 84 -6.03 2.69 1.77
N TYR A 85 -5.82 1.40 1.54
CA TYR A 85 -6.81 0.48 0.98
C TYR A 85 -6.98 -0.72 1.90
N MET A 86 -8.21 -1.21 2.05
CA MET A 86 -8.44 -2.56 2.55
C MET A 86 -8.38 -3.52 1.37
N ILE A 87 -7.63 -4.62 1.49
CA ILE A 87 -7.44 -5.60 0.43
C ILE A 87 -7.54 -7.04 0.97
N ASP A 88 -7.84 -7.99 0.07
CA ASP A 88 -7.74 -9.43 0.35
C ASP A 88 -6.31 -9.97 0.18
N ASP A 89 -6.09 -11.22 0.59
CA ASP A 89 -4.79 -11.89 0.51
C ASP A 89 -4.30 -12.06 -0.94
N ASP A 90 -5.22 -12.35 -1.87
CA ASP A 90 -4.91 -12.49 -3.31
C ASP A 90 -4.34 -11.18 -3.87
N THR A 91 -4.97 -10.06 -3.52
CA THR A 91 -4.53 -8.72 -3.95
C THR A 91 -3.18 -8.40 -3.33
N LEU A 92 -2.95 -8.74 -2.07
CA LEU A 92 -1.66 -8.55 -1.42
C LEU A 92 -0.56 -9.33 -2.14
N GLN A 93 -0.80 -10.60 -2.48
CA GLN A 93 0.15 -11.42 -3.24
C GLN A 93 0.43 -10.84 -4.63
N ALA A 94 -0.59 -10.32 -5.32
CA ALA A 94 -0.42 -9.66 -6.61
C ALA A 94 0.44 -8.39 -6.50
N MET A 95 0.27 -7.59 -5.44
CA MET A 95 1.13 -6.43 -5.18
C MET A 95 2.58 -6.84 -4.90
N ASP A 96 2.79 -7.88 -4.08
CA ASP A 96 4.14 -8.41 -3.79
C ASP A 96 4.87 -8.86 -5.07
N LEU A 97 4.15 -9.51 -5.99
CA LEU A 97 4.68 -9.92 -7.29
C LEU A 97 5.05 -8.74 -8.18
N LEU A 98 4.18 -7.73 -8.26
CA LEU A 98 4.39 -6.51 -9.04
C LEU A 98 5.64 -5.76 -8.57
N GLU A 99 5.74 -5.54 -7.26
CA GLU A 99 6.87 -4.81 -6.65
C GLU A 99 8.13 -5.68 -6.57
N GLY A 100 8.03 -6.97 -6.90
CA GLY A 100 9.16 -7.88 -6.91
C GLY A 100 9.74 -8.15 -5.52
N VAL A 101 8.86 -8.29 -4.52
CA VAL A 101 9.22 -8.58 -3.12
C VAL A 101 10.04 -9.86 -3.03
N HIS A 102 9.59 -10.93 -3.71
CA HIS A 102 10.33 -12.20 -3.78
C HIS A 102 11.68 -12.10 -4.52
N ARG A 103 11.91 -11.02 -5.26
CA ARG A 103 13.16 -10.74 -5.98
C ARG A 103 14.05 -9.73 -5.24
N GLY A 104 13.67 -9.31 -4.03
CA GLY A 104 14.41 -8.36 -3.22
C GLY A 104 14.42 -6.92 -3.76
N ARG A 105 13.50 -6.57 -4.67
CA ARG A 105 13.40 -5.19 -5.21
C ARG A 105 12.82 -4.21 -4.20
N TYR A 106 11.76 -4.64 -3.53
CA TYR A 106 11.15 -3.98 -2.38
C TYR A 106 10.97 -4.99 -1.26
N ARG A 107 10.76 -4.50 -0.04
CA ARG A 107 10.41 -5.31 1.12
C ARG A 107 9.11 -4.80 1.70
N ARG A 108 8.19 -5.70 2.03
CA ARG A 108 6.97 -5.33 2.75
C ARG A 108 7.31 -4.98 4.20
N GLN A 109 6.70 -3.93 4.72
CA GLN A 109 6.89 -3.47 6.09
C GLN A 109 5.59 -2.90 6.64
N THR A 110 5.31 -3.23 7.89
CA THR A 110 4.21 -2.62 8.64
C THR A 110 4.66 -1.27 9.18
N VAL A 111 3.88 -0.23 8.91
CA VAL A 111 4.12 1.13 9.40
C VAL A 111 2.84 1.70 10.01
N GLN A 112 3.00 2.61 10.97
CA GLN A 112 1.86 3.35 11.51
C GLN A 112 1.53 4.54 10.60
N VAL A 113 0.26 4.65 10.22
CA VAL A 113 -0.25 5.70 9.34
C VAL A 113 -1.35 6.45 10.07
N GLN A 114 -1.24 7.77 10.09
CA GLN A 114 -2.32 8.66 10.48
C GLN A 114 -3.24 8.86 9.27
N VAL A 115 -4.48 8.42 9.37
CA VAL A 115 -5.50 8.62 8.33
C VAL A 115 -6.26 9.94 8.56
N GLN A 116 -6.54 10.66 7.48
CA GLN A 116 -7.43 11.80 7.50
C GLN A 116 -8.85 11.30 7.24
N MET A 117 -9.63 11.11 8.32
CA MET A 117 -11.03 10.74 8.18
C MET A 117 -11.87 11.99 7.93
N GLU A 118 -12.53 12.07 6.78
CA GLU A 118 -13.69 12.95 6.61
C GLU A 118 -14.89 12.29 7.30
N ASN A 119 -15.22 12.76 8.51
CA ASN A 119 -16.43 12.42 9.27
C ASN A 119 -16.80 10.92 9.36
N GLY A 120 -16.01 10.20 10.17
CA GLY A 120 -16.41 9.11 11.08
C GLY A 120 -17.34 7.99 10.57
N ASP A 121 -16.74 6.84 10.21
CA ASP A 121 -17.07 5.54 10.84
C ASP A 121 -15.98 4.51 10.48
N PHE A 122 -14.98 4.31 11.35
CA PHE A 122 -14.08 3.14 11.24
C PHE A 122 -14.58 2.05 12.18
N ARG A 123 -15.45 1.18 11.66
CA ARG A 123 -15.78 -0.08 12.33
C ARG A 123 -14.86 -1.18 11.79
N ARG A 124 -13.75 -1.39 12.50
CA ARG A 124 -13.42 -2.69 13.14
C ARG A 124 -12.04 -2.63 13.79
N SER A 125 -12.05 -2.77 15.11
CA SER A 125 -10.93 -3.27 15.91
C SER A 125 -10.74 -4.76 15.62
N CYS A 126 -9.55 -5.16 15.15
CA CYS A 126 -9.12 -6.55 15.22
C CYS A 126 -7.65 -6.61 15.64
N GLU A 127 -7.43 -7.10 16.87
CA GLU A 127 -6.16 -7.64 17.36
C GLU A 127 -5.89 -9.04 16.78
N SER A 128 -4.61 -9.38 16.60
CA SER A 128 -3.96 -10.72 16.74
C SER A 128 -2.82 -10.84 15.73
N SER A 129 -1.74 -11.60 15.90
CA SER A 129 -1.10 -12.26 17.04
C SER A 129 0.38 -12.47 16.66
N VAL A 130 1.21 -12.61 17.68
CA VAL A 130 2.67 -12.78 17.65
C VAL A 130 3.09 -14.05 16.89
N GLY A 131 4.17 -13.97 16.10
CA GLY A 131 4.85 -15.12 15.51
C GLY A 131 6.34 -14.81 15.31
N SER A 132 7.16 -15.22 16.27
CA SER A 132 8.63 -15.11 16.29
C SER A 132 9.28 -16.19 15.43
N CYS A 133 10.25 -15.79 14.60
CA CYS A 133 11.62 -16.31 14.43
C CYS A 133 12.16 -15.97 13.03
#